data_AF-A0A7Y8L5E1-F1
#
_entry.id   AF-A0A7Y8L5E1-F1
#
_cell.length_a   1.000
_cell.length_b   1.000
_cell.length_c   1.000
_cell.angle_alpha   90.00
_cell.angle_beta   90.00
_cell.angle_gamma   90.00
#
_symmetry.space_group_name_H-M   'P 1'
#
loop_
_entity.id
_entity.type
_entity.pdbx_description
1 polymer ?
#
loop_
_entity_poly.entity_id
_entity_poly.type
_entity_poly.pdbx_seq_one_letter_code
_entity_poly.pdbx_strand_id
1 'polypeptide(L)' 'METSNVSLLYSDEKYEIWVDTEKDNITLSMADRGITLLFTRDEWLEFQEVIGNILLEEEEGEEPEET' A
#
# COMPACT_ATOMS: atom_id res chain seq x y z
N MET A 1 16.80 19.47 -17.33
CA MET A 1 16.18 18.13 -17.28
C MET A 1 14.82 18.34 -16.67
N GLU A 2 13.74 18.05 -17.40
CA GLU A 2 12.43 17.92 -16.77
C GLU A 2 12.54 16.76 -15.78
N THR A 3 12.39 17.06 -14.50
CA THR A 3 12.25 16.04 -13.46
C THR A 3 10.86 15.46 -13.61
N SER A 4 10.76 14.14 -13.83
CA SER A 4 9.47 13.45 -13.73
C SER A 4 8.87 13.73 -12.35
N ASN A 5 7.61 14.18 -12.30
CA ASN A 5 6.88 14.34 -11.04
C ASN A 5 6.45 12.99 -10.46
N VAL A 6 6.63 11.91 -11.22
CA VAL A 6 6.36 10.53 -10.80
C VAL A 6 7.66 9.84 -10.38
N SER A 7 7.67 9.28 -9.17
CA SER A 7 8.79 8.55 -8.57
C SER A 7 8.36 7.16 -8.11
N LEU A 8 9.19 6.14 -8.36
CA LEU A 8 9.07 4.81 -7.77
C LEU A 8 9.67 4.84 -6.36
N LEU A 9 8.88 4.53 -5.34
CA LEU A 9 9.35 4.49 -3.95
C LEU A 9 9.72 3.08 -3.49
N TYR A 10 9.03 2.07 -4.00
CA TYR A 10 9.23 0.68 -3.61
C TYR A 10 8.92 -0.26 -4.77
N SER A 11 9.69 -1.34 -4.90
CA SER A 11 9.44 -2.41 -5.87
C SER A 11 10.01 -3.73 -5.36
N ASP A 12 9.19 -4.78 -5.43
CA ASP A 12 9.60 -6.18 -5.30
C ASP A 12 8.90 -7.06 -6.37
N GLU A 13 8.99 -8.39 -6.25
CA GLU A 13 8.40 -9.32 -7.22
C GLU A 13 6.86 -9.26 -7.30
N LYS A 14 6.20 -8.70 -6.29
CA LYS A 14 4.73 -8.67 -6.13
C LYS A 14 4.18 -7.26 -6.18
N TYR A 15 4.89 -6.28 -5.63
CA TYR A 15 4.38 -4.96 -5.37
C TYR A 15 5.25 -3.85 -5.93
N GLU A 16 4.61 -2.78 -6.40
CA GLU A 16 5.28 -1.51 -6.67
C GLU A 16 4.47 -0.35 -6.08
N ILE A 17 5.17 0.65 -5.54
CA ILE A 17 4.57 1.88 -5.02
C ILE A 17 5.14 3.07 -5.77
N TRP A 18 4.27 3.81 -6.45
CA TRP A 18 4.63 5.01 -7.19
C TRP A 18 3.95 6.24 -6.58
N VAL A 19 4.63 7.38 -6.63
CA VAL A 19 4.10 8.67 -6.14
C VAL A 19 4.21 9.72 -7.23
N ASP A 20 3.09 10.37 -7.52
CA ASP A 20 3.02 11.57 -8.38
C ASP A 20 2.91 12.81 -7.48
N THR A 21 3.99 13.58 -7.38
CA THR A 21 4.06 14.77 -6.51
C THR A 21 3.34 15.98 -7.07
N GLU A 22 3.00 15.97 -8.37
CA GLU A 22 2.22 17.04 -8.99
C GLU A 22 0.73 16.84 -8.73
N LYS A 23 0.26 15.59 -8.79
CA LYS A 23 -1.15 15.23 -8.58
C LYS A 23 -1.49 14.81 -7.16
N ASP A 24 -0.48 14.70 -6.29
CA ASP A 24 -0.60 14.22 -4.91
C ASP A 24 -1.28 12.83 -4.81
N ASN A 25 -0.92 11.94 -5.75
CA ASN A 25 -1.49 10.61 -5.85
C ASN A 25 -0.45 9.52 -5.60
N ILE A 26 -0.92 8.40 -5.04
CA ILE A 26 -0.13 7.22 -4.72
C ILE A 26 -0.71 6.04 -5.51
N THR A 27 0.15 5.30 -6.20
CA THR A 27 -0.26 4.10 -6.94
C THR A 27 0.34 2.87 -6.28
N LEU A 28 -0.50 1.88 -5.95
CA LEU A 28 -0.09 0.55 -5.53
C LEU A 28 -0.37 -0.43 -6.67
N SER A 29 0.69 -1.01 -7.22
CA SER A 29 0.60 -2.10 -8.20
C SER A 29 0.83 -3.42 -7.49
N MET A 30 -0.09 -4.37 -7.65
CA MET A 30 0.07 -5.78 -7.26
C MET A 30 0.29 -6.58 -8.54
N ALA A 31 1.55 -6.61 -8.99
CA ALA A 31 1.95 -7.17 -10.28
C ALA A 31 1.63 -8.67 -10.40
N ASP A 32 1.74 -9.41 -9.29
CA ASP A 32 1.41 -10.84 -9.22
C ASP A 32 -0.09 -11.12 -9.43
N ARG A 33 -0.95 -10.15 -9.11
CA ARG A 33 -2.41 -10.23 -9.22
C ARG A 33 -2.96 -9.48 -10.44
N GLY A 34 -2.13 -8.70 -11.12
CA GLY A 34 -2.57 -7.83 -12.22
C GLY A 34 -3.54 -6.72 -11.78
N ILE A 35 -3.41 -6.27 -10.52
CA ILE A 35 -4.27 -5.24 -9.93
C ILE A 35 -3.45 -3.96 -9.74
N THR A 36 -4.03 -2.82 -10.10
CA THR A 36 -3.44 -1.50 -9.82
C THR A 36 -4.49 -0.62 -9.15
N LEU A 37 -4.12 -0.04 -8.03
CA LEU A 37 -4.95 0.87 -7.25
C LEU A 37 -4.33 2.26 -7.28
N LEU A 38 -5.16 3.28 -7.46
CA LEU A 38 -4.78 4.69 -7.40
C LEU A 38 -5.49 5.31 -6.21
N PHE A 39 -4.71 5.98 -5.36
CA PHE A 39 -5.18 6.66 -4.17
C PHE A 39 -4.85 8.14 -4.26
N THR A 40 -5.77 8.97 -3.79
CA THR A 40 -5.41 10.26 -3.22
C THR A 40 -4.64 10.06 -1.92
N ARG A 41 -3.97 11.10 -1.43
CA ARG A 41 -3.24 11.04 -0.16
C ARG A 41 -4.12 10.63 1.03
N ASP A 42 -5.35 11.13 1.11
CA ASP A 42 -6.26 10.83 2.22
C ASP A 42 -6.73 9.36 2.18
N GLU A 43 -7.11 8.87 1.00
CA GLU A 43 -7.51 7.46 0.81
C GLU A 43 -6.35 6.49 1.12
N TRP A 44 -5.11 6.89 0.84
CA TRP A 44 -3.94 6.09 1.19
C TRP A 44 -3.77 5.95 2.71
N LEU A 45 -3.98 7.02 3.47
CA LEU A 45 -3.89 6.99 4.94
C LEU A 45 -4.99 6.11 5.54
N GLU A 46 -6.23 6.25 5.04
CA GLU A 46 -7.34 5.39 5.46
C GLU A 46 -7.08 3.91 5.12
N PHE A 47 -6.53 3.64 3.92
CA PHE A 47 -6.14 2.28 3.52
C PHE A 47 -5.08 1.68 4.46
N GLN A 48 -4.06 2.46 4.84
CA GLN A 48 -3.03 2.00 5.78
C GLN A 48 -3.59 1.70 7.17
N GLU A 49 -4.56 2.48 7.65
CA GLU A 49 -5.24 2.22 8.92
C GLU A 49 -6.04 0.91 8.87
N VAL A 50 -6.80 0.67 7.81
CA VAL A 50 -7.56 -0.57 7.63
C VAL A 50 -6.64 -1.79 7.57
N ILE A 51 -5.57 -1.74 6.78
CA ILE A 51 -4.61 -2.85 6.70
C ILE A 51 -3.91 -3.08 8.05
N GLY A 52 -3.52 -2.00 8.75
CA GLY A 52 -2.93 -2.11 10.08
C GLY A 52 -3.87 -2.81 11.07
N ASN A 53 -5.15 -2.46 11.07
CA ASN A 53 -6.15 -3.09 11.93
C ASN A 53 -6.35 -4.57 11.58
N ILE A 54 -6.40 -4.94 10.30
CA ILE A 54 -6.53 -6.34 9.88
C ILE A 54 -5.34 -7.17 10.39
N LEU A 55 -4.11 -6.66 10.24
CA LEU A 55 -2.91 -7.37 10.69
C LEU A 55 -2.87 -7.55 12.21
N LEU A 56 -3.35 -6.56 12.98
CA LEU A 56 -3.45 -6.67 14.44
C LEU A 56 -4.54 -7.68 14.87
N GLU A 57 -5.68 -7.70 14.19
CA GLU A 57 -6.74 -8.69 14.44
C GLU A 57 -6.28 -10.12 14.11
N GLU A 58 -5.43 -10.31 13.09
CA GLU A 58 -4.81 -11.60 12.78
C GLU A 58 -3.84 -12.06 13.88
N GLU A 59 -3.09 -11.15 14.51
CA GLU A 59 -2.18 -11.47 15.62
C GLU A 59 -2.93 -11.83 16.92
N GLU A 60 -4.04 -11.17 17.23
CA GLU A 60 -4.86 -11.46 18.42
C GLU A 60 -5.66 -12.77 18.31
N GLY A 61 -5.93 -13.25 17.08
CA GLY A 61 -6.60 -14.52 16.81
C GLY A 61 -5.72 -15.77 16.97
N GLU A 62 -4.41 -15.60 17.16
CA GLU A 62 -3.42 -16.69 17.28
C GLU A 62 -2.99 -16.99 18.73
N GLU A 63 -3.65 -16.45 19.76
CA GLU A 63 -3.41 -16.92 21.13
C GLU A 63 -3.82 -18.41 21.23
N PRO A 64 -2.88 -19.33 21.55
CA PRO A 64 -3.23 -20.74 21.69
C PRO A 64 -4.17 -20.89 22.89
N GLU A 65 -5.31 -21.56 22.69
CA GLU A 65 -6.11 -22.07 23.80
C GLU A 65 -5.19 -22.92 24.70
N GLU A 66 -4.73 -22.35 25.82
CA GLU A 66 -4.04 -23.10 26.87
C GLU A 66 -5.04 -24.12 27.46
N THR A 67 -4.93 -25.37 27.01
CA THR A 67 -5.58 -26.55 27.62
C THR A 67 -4.88 -27.01 28.88
#